data_AF-A0A5D2GV33-F1
#
_entry.id   AF-A0A5D2GV33-F1
#
_cell.length_a   1.000
_cell.length_b   1.000
_cell.length_c   1.000
_cell.angle_alpha   90.00
_cell.angle_beta   90.00
_cell.angle_gamma   90.00
#
_symmetry.space_group_name_H-M   'P 1'
#
loop_
_entity.id
_entity.type
_entity.pdbx_description
1 polymer ?
#
loop_
_entity_poly.entity_id
_entity_poly.type
_entity_poly.pdbx_seq_one_letter_code
_entity_poly.pdbx_strand_id
1 'polypeptide(L)'
;MLEGRNTGHTVMSTLFRLLSSSGFRHSFDRLLSRKVKVTALLVQRRVVVTGMGVVTPLGHEPDVFYNNLLEGVSGISEIETFDCAQFPKMIAGEIKSFSTDGWVAPKFSKRMDKFMLYSLTAGKKALQDGGVNEDVMEELDKTKCGVLIGSAMGGMKVFNDAIEALRISYRKMNPFCVPFATTNMGSTMLAMDLVSLNLDSAMLR
;
A
#
# COMPACT_ATOMS: atom_id res chain seq x y z
N MET A 1 16.41 22.19 10.61
CA MET A 1 15.57 22.79 9.55
C MET A 1 16.46 23.01 8.33
N LEU A 2 16.60 21.97 7.50
CA LEU A 2 17.24 22.03 6.18
C LEU A 2 16.14 21.59 5.22
N GLU A 3 15.54 22.55 4.52
CA GLU A 3 14.48 22.30 3.55
C GLU A 3 15.09 22.30 2.14
N GLY A 4 14.89 21.17 1.45
CA GLY A 4 15.51 20.83 0.17
C GLY A 4 15.02 21.70 -0.98
N ARG A 5 15.96 22.05 -1.85
CA ARG A 5 15.72 22.82 -3.07
C ARG A 5 14.94 21.99 -4.08
N ASN A 6 13.87 22.61 -4.55
CA ASN A 6 12.88 22.12 -5.50
C ASN A 6 13.47 22.13 -6.93
N THR A 7 13.97 20.98 -7.40
CA THR A 7 14.64 20.83 -8.71
C THR A 7 13.68 20.92 -9.91
N GLY A 8 12.36 20.91 -9.69
CA GLY A 8 11.35 21.01 -10.76
C GLY A 8 11.17 22.41 -11.36
N HIS A 9 11.42 23.49 -10.58
CA HIS A 9 11.22 24.86 -11.06
C HIS A 9 12.26 25.29 -12.09
N THR A 10 13.48 24.77 -12.01
CA THR A 10 14.59 25.20 -12.89
C THR A 10 14.42 24.66 -14.30
N VAL A 11 13.95 23.42 -14.47
CA VAL A 11 13.79 22.79 -15.79
C VAL A 11 12.70 23.48 -16.63
N MET A 12 11.60 23.90 -16.01
CA MET A 12 10.55 24.65 -16.68
C MET A 12 10.97 26.08 -17.07
N SER A 13 11.84 26.72 -16.28
CA SER A 13 12.35 28.06 -16.60
C SER A 13 13.27 28.07 -17.83
N THR A 14 14.04 27.00 -18.04
CA THR A 14 14.98 26.90 -19.16
C THR A 14 14.26 26.62 -20.47
N LEU A 15 13.19 25.82 -20.45
CA LEU A 15 12.36 25.56 -21.62
C LEU A 15 11.60 26.83 -22.08
N PHE A 16 11.25 27.72 -21.15
CA PHE A 16 10.56 28.97 -21.45
C PHE A 16 11.44 30.00 -22.17
N ARG A 17 12.76 29.96 -22.01
CA ARG A 17 13.70 30.87 -22.70
C ARG A 17 13.95 30.48 -24.15
N LEU A 18 13.79 29.21 -24.52
CA LEU A 18 14.05 28.71 -25.87
C LEU A 18 12.90 28.97 -26.86
N LEU A 19 11.71 29.30 -26.38
CA LEU A 19 10.54 29.56 -27.22
C LEU A 19 10.21 31.06 -27.39
N SER A 20 11.06 31.95 -26.86
CA SER A 20 10.86 33.42 -26.96
C SER A 20 11.43 34.04 -28.25
N SER A 21 11.91 33.27 -29.22
CA SER A 21 12.57 33.81 -30.44
C SER A 21 11.71 33.83 -31.71
N SER A 22 10.42 33.48 -31.66
CA SER A 22 9.57 33.54 -32.86
C SER A 22 8.14 33.97 -32.52
N GLY A 23 7.82 35.23 -32.84
CA GLY A 23 6.54 35.72 -33.41
C GLY A 23 5.18 35.37 -32.79
N PHE A 24 5.08 34.65 -31.67
CA PHE A 24 3.81 34.07 -31.19
C PHE A 24 3.28 34.74 -29.91
N ARG A 25 3.56 36.03 -29.71
CA ARG A 25 3.15 36.74 -28.47
C ARG A 25 1.67 37.12 -28.42
N HIS A 26 0.99 37.30 -29.55
CA HIS A 26 -0.37 37.87 -29.51
C HIS A 26 -1.53 36.89 -29.32
N SER A 27 -1.36 35.59 -29.63
CA SER A 27 -2.41 34.58 -29.39
C SER A 27 -2.34 33.94 -28.00
N PHE A 28 -1.18 33.96 -27.34
CA PHE A 28 -1.00 33.32 -26.03
C PHE A 28 -1.47 34.19 -24.85
N ASP A 29 -1.33 35.52 -24.94
CA ASP A 29 -1.79 36.45 -23.89
C ASP A 29 -3.32 36.46 -23.72
N ARG A 30 -4.05 36.09 -24.78
CA ARG A 30 -5.52 35.95 -24.74
C ARG A 30 -5.98 34.64 -24.09
N LEU A 31 -5.10 33.63 -24.01
CA LEU A 31 -5.35 32.37 -23.29
C LEU A 31 -5.02 32.48 -21.80
N LEU A 32 -4.07 33.33 -21.41
CA LEU A 32 -3.66 33.54 -20.01
C LEU A 32 -4.55 34.53 -19.23
N SER A 33 -5.42 35.28 -19.91
CA SER A 33 -6.34 36.25 -19.28
C SER A 33 -7.62 35.61 -18.72
N ARG A 34 -7.88 34.33 -18.99
CA ARG A 34 -8.80 33.51 -18.19
C ARG A 34 -8.07 33.04 -16.92
N LYS A 35 -7.83 33.98 -16.00
CA LYS A 35 -7.74 33.66 -14.56
C LYS A 35 -9.10 33.11 -14.15
N VAL A 36 -9.34 31.82 -14.41
CA VAL A 36 -10.34 31.08 -13.66
C VAL A 36 -9.81 31.07 -12.24
N LYS A 37 -10.31 32.01 -11.44
CA LYS A 37 -10.11 32.08 -10.02
C LYS A 37 -10.92 30.91 -9.43
N VAL A 38 -10.47 29.68 -9.64
CA VAL A 38 -10.92 28.51 -8.87
C VAL A 38 -10.27 28.63 -7.49
N THR A 39 -10.61 29.70 -6.77
CA THR A 39 -10.50 29.71 -5.33
C THR A 39 -11.73 28.97 -4.84
N ALA A 40 -11.75 27.66 -5.05
CA ALA A 40 -12.59 26.82 -4.22
C ALA A 40 -12.18 27.15 -2.79
N LEU A 41 -13.07 27.77 -2.04
CA LEU A 41 -12.97 27.82 -0.59
C LEU A 41 -12.90 26.35 -0.16
N LEU A 42 -11.69 25.84 0.01
CA LEU A 42 -11.44 24.49 0.51
C LEU A 42 -11.92 24.50 1.95
N VAL A 43 -13.21 24.23 2.13
CA VAL A 43 -13.76 23.85 3.42
C VAL A 43 -12.93 22.63 3.82
N GLN A 44 -11.98 22.83 4.74
CA GLN A 44 -11.17 21.74 5.24
C GLN A 44 -12.11 20.76 5.92
N ARG A 45 -12.25 19.58 5.33
CA ARG A 45 -13.01 18.49 5.93
C ARG A 45 -12.23 17.99 7.13
N ARG A 46 -12.89 17.85 8.28
CA ARG A 46 -12.31 17.15 9.42
C ARG A 46 -12.15 15.68 9.06
N VAL A 47 -10.98 15.13 9.33
CA VAL A 47 -10.67 13.71 9.14
C VAL A 47 -10.51 13.11 10.52
N VAL A 48 -11.12 11.95 10.75
CA VAL A 48 -11.05 11.20 12.01
C VAL A 48 -10.57 9.79 11.73
N VAL A 49 -9.86 9.19 12.68
CA VAL A 49 -9.50 7.77 12.65
C VAL A 49 -10.64 7.02 13.34
N THR A 50 -11.29 6.11 12.62
CA THR A 50 -12.42 5.34 13.13
C THR A 50 -12.04 3.93 13.56
N GLY A 51 -10.99 3.36 12.98
CA GLY A 51 -10.51 2.02 13.32
C GLY A 51 -9.05 1.80 12.98
N MET A 52 -8.45 0.82 13.64
CA MET A 52 -7.04 0.47 13.53
C MET A 52 -6.86 -1.04 13.37
N GLY A 53 -5.86 -1.43 12.61
CA GLY A 53 -5.49 -2.83 12.41
C GLY A 53 -3.99 -2.94 12.24
N VAL A 54 -3.40 -3.92 12.92
CA VAL A 54 -1.95 -4.08 13.00
C VAL A 54 -1.56 -5.54 12.78
N VAL A 55 -0.43 -5.76 12.13
CA VAL A 55 0.24 -7.05 12.07
C VAL A 55 1.71 -6.79 12.26
N THR A 56 2.21 -7.08 13.47
CA THR A 56 3.57 -6.73 13.88
C THR A 56 4.24 -7.88 14.65
N PRO A 57 5.56 -7.84 14.84
CA PRO A 57 6.28 -8.75 15.74
C PRO A 57 5.83 -8.65 17.21
N LEU A 58 5.19 -7.54 17.59
CA LEU A 58 4.71 -7.25 18.94
C LEU A 58 3.23 -7.57 19.13
N GLY A 59 2.58 -8.21 18.15
CA GLY A 59 1.17 -8.56 18.23
C GLY A 59 0.41 -8.20 16.96
N HIS A 60 -0.77 -8.80 16.85
CA HIS A 60 -1.66 -8.66 15.69
C HIS A 60 -3.01 -8.02 16.05
N GLU A 61 -3.19 -7.64 17.32
CA GLU A 61 -4.34 -6.87 17.81
C GLU A 61 -3.84 -5.50 18.30
N PRO A 62 -4.56 -4.40 18.05
CA PRO A 62 -4.13 -3.06 18.44
C PRO A 62 -3.80 -2.92 19.93
N ASP A 63 -4.64 -3.45 20.81
CA ASP A 63 -4.44 -3.37 22.26
C ASP A 63 -3.20 -4.16 22.72
N VAL A 64 -3.00 -5.35 22.17
CA VAL A 64 -1.82 -6.19 22.48
C VAL A 64 -0.54 -5.50 22.01
N PHE A 65 -0.56 -4.98 20.77
CA PHE A 65 0.55 -4.21 20.22
C PHE A 65 0.87 -2.99 21.08
N TYR A 66 -0.15 -2.23 21.48
CA TYR A 66 0.00 -1.02 22.28
C TYR A 66 0.54 -1.31 23.69
N ASN A 67 -0.01 -2.32 24.37
CA ASN A 67 0.46 -2.70 25.71
C ASN A 67 1.91 -3.19 25.67
N ASN A 68 2.27 -4.02 24.69
CA ASN A 68 3.65 -4.48 24.51
C ASN A 68 4.63 -3.31 24.26
N LEU A 69 4.19 -2.27 23.53
CA LEU A 69 4.99 -1.06 23.36
C LEU A 69 5.19 -0.30 24.69
N LEU A 70 4.13 -0.16 25.50
CA LEU A 70 4.20 0.51 26.80
C LEU A 70 5.08 -0.25 27.81
N GLU A 71 5.06 -1.58 27.76
CA GLU A 71 5.87 -2.45 28.59
C GLU A 71 7.33 -2.55 28.12
N GLY A 72 7.67 -1.98 26.96
CA GLY A 72 9.02 -2.03 26.40
C GLY A 72 9.42 -3.42 25.89
N VAL A 73 8.45 -4.24 25.48
CA VAL A 73 8.71 -5.54 24.88
C VAL A 73 9.46 -5.36 23.56
N SER A 74 10.56 -6.09 23.37
CA SER A 74 11.31 -6.10 22.12
C SER A 74 10.76 -7.17 21.17
N GLY A 75 10.40 -6.76 19.96
CA GLY A 75 10.03 -7.68 18.88
C GLY A 75 11.23 -8.22 18.10
N ILE A 76 12.46 -7.85 18.47
CA ILE A 76 13.69 -8.27 17.81
C ILE A 76 14.17 -9.59 18.41
N SER A 77 14.37 -10.59 17.56
CA SER A 77 14.95 -11.88 17.92
C SER A 77 15.94 -12.35 16.86
N GLU A 78 16.54 -13.52 17.08
CA GLU A 78 17.22 -14.25 16.01
C GLU A 78 16.28 -14.53 14.85
N ILE A 79 16.83 -14.54 13.63
CA ILE A 79 16.11 -14.84 12.39
C ILE A 79 15.85 -16.33 12.32
N GLU A 80 14.58 -16.72 12.19
CA GLU A 80 14.14 -18.12 12.07
C GLU A 80 13.62 -18.44 10.66
N THR A 81 13.35 -17.43 9.83
CA THR A 81 12.76 -17.64 8.49
C THR A 81 13.74 -18.31 7.50
N PHE A 82 15.05 -18.18 7.69
CA PHE A 82 16.09 -18.79 6.85
C PHE A 82 17.40 -18.99 7.63
N ASP A 83 18.29 -19.85 7.13
CA ASP A 83 19.63 -20.02 7.70
C ASP A 83 20.48 -18.77 7.50
N CYS A 84 20.71 -18.06 8.61
CA CYS A 84 21.47 -16.81 8.62
C CYS A 84 22.89 -16.95 9.21
N ALA A 85 23.39 -18.17 9.48
CA ALA A 85 24.63 -18.40 10.23
C ALA A 85 25.88 -17.76 9.60
N GLN A 86 25.89 -17.57 8.27
CA GLN A 86 27.01 -16.95 7.54
C GLN A 86 26.87 -15.43 7.38
N PHE A 87 25.78 -14.82 7.86
CA PHE A 87 25.54 -13.40 7.70
C PHE A 87 26.09 -12.60 8.89
N PRO A 88 26.63 -11.40 8.67
CA PRO A 88 27.11 -10.54 9.75
C PRO A 88 25.99 -10.03 10.69
N LYS A 89 24.73 -10.15 10.26
CA LYS A 89 23.54 -9.77 11.03
C LYS A 89 22.56 -10.94 11.05
N MET A 90 22.25 -11.41 12.25
CA MET A 90 21.42 -12.61 12.49
C MET A 90 20.14 -12.30 13.29
N ILE A 91 19.83 -11.02 13.53
CA ILE A 91 18.65 -10.59 14.28
C ILE A 91 17.71 -9.76 13.40
N ALA A 92 16.40 -9.93 13.60
CA ALA A 92 15.35 -9.17 12.91
C ALA A 92 14.08 -9.10 13.76
N GLY A 93 13.17 -8.18 13.40
CA GLY A 93 11.81 -8.13 13.93
C GLY A 93 10.87 -8.99 13.08
N GLU A 94 10.90 -10.31 13.27
CA GLU A 94 10.05 -11.22 12.50
C GLU A 94 8.61 -11.26 13.05
N ILE A 95 7.63 -11.26 12.16
CA ILE A 95 6.23 -11.52 12.52
C ILE A 95 6.09 -13.03 12.70
N LYS A 96 6.22 -13.49 13.95
CA LYS A 96 6.08 -14.90 14.33
C LYS A 96 4.60 -15.28 14.40
N SER A 97 4.28 -16.53 14.06
CA SER A 97 2.93 -17.11 14.20
C SER A 97 1.81 -16.35 13.46
N PHE A 98 2.08 -15.89 12.25
CA PHE A 98 1.08 -15.23 11.40
C PHE A 98 0.08 -16.22 10.79
N SER A 99 -1.22 -16.01 11.01
CA SER A 99 -2.30 -16.72 10.30
C SER A 99 -3.12 -15.76 9.45
N THR A 100 -3.52 -16.24 8.27
CA THR A 100 -4.44 -15.56 7.36
C THR A 100 -5.88 -16.05 7.48
N ASP A 101 -6.14 -17.01 8.38
CA ASP A 101 -7.43 -17.68 8.49
C ASP A 101 -8.52 -16.68 8.86
N GLY A 102 -9.65 -16.75 8.14
CA GLY A 102 -10.75 -15.79 8.28
C GLY A 102 -10.50 -14.43 7.62
N TRP A 103 -9.26 -14.09 7.25
CA TRP A 103 -8.91 -12.79 6.69
C TRP A 103 -8.61 -12.82 5.19
N VAL A 104 -7.99 -13.88 4.69
CA VAL A 104 -7.60 -13.99 3.28
C VAL A 104 -8.12 -15.30 2.70
N ALA A 105 -8.69 -15.25 1.51
CA ALA A 105 -9.16 -16.44 0.82
C ALA A 105 -8.02 -17.47 0.64
N PRO A 106 -8.25 -18.78 0.88
CA PRO A 106 -7.20 -19.82 0.79
C PRO A 106 -6.47 -19.89 -0.56
N LYS A 107 -7.14 -19.46 -1.64
CA LYS A 107 -6.54 -19.38 -2.98
C LYS A 107 -5.39 -18.37 -3.05
N PHE A 108 -5.46 -17.31 -2.26
CA PHE A 108 -4.50 -16.21 -2.25
C PHE A 108 -3.44 -16.37 -1.17
N SER A 109 -3.79 -16.97 -0.02
CA SER A 109 -2.84 -17.18 1.10
C SER A 109 -1.58 -17.93 0.69
N LYS A 110 -1.66 -18.84 -0.29
CA LYS A 110 -0.52 -19.63 -0.80
C LYS A 110 0.30 -18.95 -1.90
N ARG A 111 -0.23 -17.90 -2.55
CA ARG A 111 0.36 -17.33 -3.77
C ARG A 111 0.90 -15.92 -3.57
N MET A 112 0.36 -15.18 -2.60
CA MET A 112 0.77 -13.81 -2.31
C MET A 112 2.05 -13.76 -1.47
N ASP A 113 2.84 -12.72 -1.67
CA ASP A 113 3.90 -12.34 -0.75
C ASP A 113 3.34 -11.95 0.63
N LYS A 114 4.15 -12.17 1.67
CA LYS A 114 3.82 -11.82 3.06
C LYS A 114 3.39 -10.36 3.20
N PHE A 115 4.01 -9.40 2.49
CA PHE A 115 3.63 -7.99 2.64
C PHE A 115 2.17 -7.73 2.24
N MET A 116 1.66 -8.42 1.21
CA MET A 116 0.26 -8.31 0.80
C MET A 116 -0.63 -8.94 1.86
N LEU A 117 -0.28 -10.13 2.35
CA LEU A 117 -1.06 -10.82 3.38
C LEU A 117 -1.16 -9.98 4.66
N TYR A 118 -0.08 -9.31 5.07
CA TYR A 118 -0.09 -8.38 6.19
C TYR A 118 -1.00 -7.18 5.91
N SER A 119 -0.89 -6.59 4.71
CA SER A 119 -1.71 -5.44 4.31
C SER A 119 -3.20 -5.77 4.29
N LEU A 120 -3.59 -6.94 3.76
CA LEU A 120 -4.99 -7.38 3.72
C LEU A 120 -5.51 -7.65 5.12
N THR A 121 -4.75 -8.38 5.93
CA THR A 121 -5.15 -8.76 7.28
C THR A 121 -5.30 -7.52 8.17
N ALA A 122 -4.30 -6.64 8.18
CA ALA A 122 -4.35 -5.38 8.94
C ALA A 122 -5.47 -4.46 8.44
N GLY A 123 -5.64 -4.32 7.12
CA GLY A 123 -6.68 -3.47 6.54
C GLY A 123 -8.10 -3.93 6.89
N LYS A 124 -8.35 -5.24 6.84
CA LYS A 124 -9.66 -5.81 7.24
C LYS A 124 -9.91 -5.69 8.74
N LYS A 125 -8.89 -5.93 9.58
CA LYS A 125 -8.99 -5.67 11.02
C LYS A 125 -9.34 -4.22 11.31
N ALA A 126 -8.72 -3.27 10.61
CA ALA A 126 -9.02 -1.84 10.78
C ALA A 126 -10.46 -1.48 10.40
N LEU A 127 -11.01 -2.11 9.35
CA LEU A 127 -12.41 -1.93 8.98
C LEU A 127 -13.36 -2.50 10.04
N GLN A 128 -13.07 -3.71 10.54
CA GLN A 128 -13.87 -4.33 11.59
C GLN A 128 -13.84 -3.52 12.89
N ASP A 129 -12.65 -3.07 13.32
CA ASP A 129 -12.47 -2.21 14.49
C ASP A 129 -13.23 -0.88 14.34
N GLY A 130 -13.24 -0.34 13.12
CA GLY A 130 -14.02 0.85 12.76
C GLY A 130 -15.53 0.64 12.63
N GLY A 131 -16.04 -0.55 12.96
CA GLY A 131 -17.47 -0.89 12.86
C GLY A 131 -17.98 -1.06 11.44
N VAL A 132 -17.10 -1.19 10.45
CA VAL A 132 -17.46 -1.42 9.05
C VAL A 132 -17.63 -2.93 8.83
N ASN A 133 -18.82 -3.43 9.15
CA ASN A 133 -19.23 -4.80 8.87
C ASN A 133 -19.77 -4.95 7.43
N GLU A 134 -20.20 -6.16 7.06
CA GLU A 134 -20.71 -6.45 5.70
C GLU A 134 -21.92 -5.58 5.35
N ASP A 135 -22.86 -5.39 6.28
CA ASP A 135 -24.05 -4.54 6.06
C ASP A 135 -23.68 -3.08 5.80
N VAL A 136 -22.80 -2.51 6.61
CA VAL A 136 -22.30 -1.13 6.41
C VAL A 136 -21.52 -1.02 5.10
N MET A 137 -20.76 -2.06 4.74
CA MET A 137 -20.02 -2.09 3.48
C MET A 137 -20.93 -2.10 2.24
N GLU A 138 -22.11 -2.73 2.32
CA GLU A 138 -23.13 -2.69 1.26
C GLU A 138 -23.71 -1.28 1.05
N GLU A 139 -23.87 -0.51 2.13
CA GLU A 139 -24.44 0.85 2.09
C GLU A 139 -23.44 1.94 1.66
N LEU A 140 -22.15 1.68 1.74
CA LEU A 140 -21.12 2.66 1.43
C LEU A 140 -21.06 3.00 -0.08
N ASP A 141 -21.03 4.30 -0.39
CA ASP A 141 -20.76 4.79 -1.74
C ASP A 141 -19.29 4.56 -2.11
N LYS A 142 -19.04 3.47 -2.84
CA LYS A 142 -17.70 3.04 -3.29
C LYS A 142 -16.97 4.09 -4.13
N THR A 143 -17.67 5.05 -4.75
CA THR A 143 -17.02 6.14 -5.50
C THR A 143 -16.32 7.15 -4.58
N LYS A 144 -16.67 7.14 -3.29
CA LYS A 144 -16.09 7.99 -2.24
C LYS A 144 -15.15 7.21 -1.30
N CYS A 145 -15.06 5.89 -1.45
CA CYS A 145 -14.16 5.04 -0.70
C CYS A 145 -12.87 4.78 -1.49
N GLY A 146 -11.72 4.90 -0.83
CA GLY A 146 -10.42 4.65 -1.44
C GLY A 146 -9.52 3.84 -0.51
N VAL A 147 -8.65 3.01 -1.10
CA VAL A 147 -7.62 2.27 -0.38
C VAL A 147 -6.25 2.81 -0.78
N LEU A 148 -5.48 3.27 0.21
CA LEU A 148 -4.13 3.79 0.01
C LEU A 148 -3.18 3.11 1.00
N ILE A 149 -2.38 2.19 0.47
CA ILE A 149 -1.37 1.43 1.23
C ILE A 149 -0.07 1.53 0.45
N GLY A 150 1.01 1.89 1.13
CA GLY A 150 2.36 1.96 0.57
C GLY A 150 3.23 0.81 1.04
N SER A 151 4.08 0.31 0.14
CA SER A 151 5.19 -0.59 0.48
C SER A 151 6.46 -0.07 -0.20
N ALA A 152 7.59 -0.12 0.49
CA ALA A 152 8.86 0.35 -0.08
C ALA A 152 9.48 -0.71 -1.00
N MET A 153 9.53 -1.96 -0.53
CA MET A 153 10.20 -3.06 -1.23
C MET A 153 9.25 -4.00 -1.98
N GLY A 154 7.95 -3.94 -1.69
CA GLY A 154 6.97 -4.83 -2.30
C GLY A 154 7.24 -6.30 -1.99
N GLY A 155 6.96 -7.17 -2.95
CA GLY A 155 7.05 -8.63 -2.80
C GLY A 155 8.44 -9.18 -3.08
N MET A 156 9.40 -8.89 -2.20
CA MET A 156 10.80 -9.26 -2.42
C MET A 156 11.02 -10.77 -2.45
N LYS A 157 10.23 -11.56 -1.70
CA LYS A 157 10.32 -13.02 -1.75
C LYS A 157 9.87 -13.53 -3.12
N VAL A 158 8.73 -13.04 -3.60
CA VAL A 158 8.21 -13.41 -4.93
C VAL A 158 9.21 -13.04 -6.03
N PHE A 159 9.85 -11.89 -5.90
CA PHE A 159 10.89 -11.45 -6.84
C PHE A 159 12.11 -12.39 -6.81
N ASN A 160 12.60 -12.75 -5.63
CA ASN A 160 13.70 -13.69 -5.47
C ASN A 160 13.37 -15.08 -6.04
N ASP A 161 12.18 -15.62 -5.72
CA ASP A 161 11.72 -16.91 -6.23
C ASP A 161 11.63 -16.92 -7.77
N ALA A 162 11.24 -15.78 -8.37
CA ALA A 162 11.20 -15.64 -9.82
C ALA A 162 12.59 -15.65 -10.46
N ILE A 163 13.58 -15.02 -9.83
CA ILE A 163 14.98 -15.06 -10.28
C ILE A 163 15.53 -16.48 -10.22
N GLU A 164 15.30 -17.20 -9.11
CA GLU A 164 15.75 -18.59 -8.98
C GLU A 164 15.08 -19.51 -10.03
N ALA A 165 13.78 -19.32 -10.29
CA ALA A 165 13.09 -20.06 -11.33
C ALA A 165 13.65 -19.76 -12.74
N LEU A 166 14.00 -18.50 -13.01
CA LEU A 166 14.57 -18.07 -14.27
C LEU A 166 15.95 -18.68 -14.54
N ARG A 167 16.75 -18.89 -13.48
CA ARG A 167 18.06 -19.59 -13.59
C ARG A 167 17.91 -21.03 -14.10
N ILE A 168 16.78 -21.67 -13.85
CA ILE A 168 16.47 -23.02 -14.37
C ILE A 168 15.94 -22.92 -15.80
N SER A 169 14.89 -22.11 -16.02
CA SER A 169 14.30 -21.87 -17.35
C SER A 169 13.29 -20.73 -17.30
N TYR A 170 13.19 -19.95 -18.38
CA TYR A 170 12.13 -18.94 -18.53
C TYR A 170 10.71 -19.50 -18.38
N ARG A 171 10.49 -20.78 -18.71
CA ARG A 171 9.18 -21.44 -18.58
C ARG A 171 8.79 -21.75 -17.14
N LYS A 172 9.73 -21.74 -16.21
CA LYS A 172 9.51 -22.04 -14.79
C LYS A 172 9.13 -20.80 -13.98
N MET A 173 9.34 -19.61 -14.54
CA MET A 173 8.98 -18.34 -13.91
C MET A 173 7.46 -18.26 -13.71
N ASN A 174 7.04 -17.92 -12.49
CA ASN A 174 5.63 -17.73 -12.18
C ASN A 174 5.08 -16.52 -12.95
N PRO A 175 4.02 -16.65 -13.76
CA PRO A 175 3.44 -15.51 -14.49
C PRO A 175 2.90 -14.41 -13.57
N PHE A 176 2.62 -14.71 -12.30
CA PHE A 176 2.16 -13.74 -11.30
C PHE A 176 3.30 -13.04 -10.54
N CYS A 177 4.57 -13.30 -10.87
CA CYS A 177 5.68 -12.70 -10.14
C CYS A 177 5.68 -11.16 -10.20
N VAL A 178 5.44 -10.57 -11.38
CA VAL A 178 5.43 -9.11 -11.54
C VAL A 178 4.25 -8.50 -10.78
N PRO A 179 2.99 -8.92 -10.98
CA PRO A 179 1.87 -8.39 -10.20
C PRO A 179 2.07 -8.52 -8.68
N PHE A 180 2.60 -9.64 -8.20
CA PHE A 180 2.77 -9.85 -6.75
C PHE A 180 4.05 -9.22 -6.17
N ALA A 181 4.97 -8.76 -7.00
CA ALA A 181 6.16 -8.04 -6.55
C ALA A 181 5.91 -6.52 -6.43
N THR A 182 4.93 -5.94 -7.13
CA THR A 182 4.75 -4.49 -7.16
C THR A 182 4.32 -3.92 -5.82
N THR A 183 4.85 -2.75 -5.48
CA THR A 183 4.65 -2.09 -4.17
C THR A 183 3.21 -1.65 -3.90
N ASN A 184 2.45 -1.34 -4.97
CA ASN A 184 1.04 -0.97 -4.90
C ASN A 184 0.09 -2.16 -4.81
N MET A 185 0.60 -3.40 -4.85
CA MET A 185 -0.29 -4.56 -4.92
C MET A 185 -1.07 -4.78 -3.63
N GLY A 186 -0.51 -4.41 -2.48
CA GLY A 186 -1.22 -4.49 -1.19
C GLY A 186 -2.52 -3.66 -1.16
N SER A 187 -2.49 -2.42 -1.65
CA SER A 187 -3.68 -1.57 -1.72
C SER A 187 -4.71 -2.10 -2.73
N THR A 188 -4.22 -2.57 -3.88
CA THR A 188 -5.07 -3.07 -4.96
C THR A 188 -5.77 -4.38 -4.55
N MET A 189 -5.05 -5.29 -3.88
CA MET A 189 -5.63 -6.55 -3.40
C MET A 189 -6.65 -6.33 -2.30
N LEU A 190 -6.40 -5.42 -1.35
CA LEU A 190 -7.43 -5.08 -0.36
C LEU A 190 -8.66 -4.47 -1.04
N ALA A 191 -8.49 -3.51 -1.95
CA ALA A 191 -9.62 -2.91 -2.67
C ALA A 191 -10.44 -3.95 -3.46
N MET A 192 -9.78 -4.84 -4.20
CA MET A 192 -10.46 -5.91 -4.95
C MET A 192 -11.21 -6.86 -4.03
N ASP A 193 -10.62 -7.22 -2.90
CA ASP A 193 -11.23 -8.14 -1.95
C ASP A 193 -12.50 -7.53 -1.31
N LEU A 194 -12.44 -6.27 -0.88
CA LEU A 194 -13.60 -5.54 -0.33
C LEU A 194 -14.73 -5.35 -1.34
N VAL A 195 -14.41 -5.16 -2.62
CA VAL A 195 -15.41 -5.08 -3.69
C VAL A 195 -16.02 -6.45 -3.96
N SER A 196 -15.22 -7.52 -3.93
CA SER A 196 -15.68 -8.89 -4.22
C SER A 196 -16.63 -9.47 -3.17
N LEU A 197 -16.48 -9.10 -1.88
CA LEU A 197 -17.39 -9.52 -0.82
C LEU A 197 -18.88 -9.19 -1.11
N ASN A 198 -19.14 -8.13 -1.89
CA ASN A 198 -20.49 -7.74 -2.27
C ASN A 198 -21.09 -8.54 -3.45
N LEU A 199 -20.26 -9.18 -4.27
CA LEU A 199 -20.76 -9.97 -5.41
C LEU A 199 -21.32 -11.31 -4.93
N ASP A 200 -20.71 -11.91 -3.90
CA ASP A 200 -21.19 -13.16 -3.32
C ASP A 200 -22.52 -12.96 -2.56
N SER A 201 -22.72 -11.83 -1.86
CA SER A 201 -24.00 -11.50 -1.21
C SER A 201 -25.10 -11.07 -2.21
N ALA A 202 -24.74 -10.41 -3.33
CA ALA A 202 -25.67 -10.08 -4.41
C ALA A 202 -26.10 -11.29 -5.27
N MET A 203 -25.32 -12.37 -5.29
CA MET A 203 -25.67 -13.61 -6.01
C MET A 203 -26.58 -14.55 -5.21
N LEU A 204 -26.72 -14.30 -3.89
CA LEU A 204 -27.56 -15.07 -2.96
C LEU A 204 -28.91 -14.39 -2.65
N ARG A 205 -29.23 -13.28 -3.33
CA ARG A 205 -30.56 -12.63 -3.33
C ARG A 205 -31.17 -12.71 -4.72
#